data_AF-A0A8J8DFM1-F1
#
_entry.id   AF-A0A8J8DFM1-F1
#
_cell.length_a   1.000
_cell.length_b   1.000
_cell.length_c   1.000
_cell.angle_alpha   90.00
_cell.angle_beta   90.00
_cell.angle_gamma   90.00
#
_symmetry.space_group_name_H-M   'P 1'
#
loop_
_entity.id
_entity.type
_entity.pdbx_description
1 polymer ?
#
loop_
_entity_poly.entity_id
_entity_poly.type
_entity_poly.pdbx_seq_one_letter_code
_entity_poly.pdbx_strand_id
1 'polypeptide(L)'
;MRLFKALLLTLMLVSLVSLVLQSNLKPSDVHYKTVFVSGREATAVYISSMASVKLYAVGTGEFKVKDLQTGETIFTGEVAGNGAFALVFPHPGFYDFSGNSSRGITITITPIDVGFPGKQKSAHLWASALFGGLLALTLLGGGRR
;
A
#
# COMPACT_ATOMS: atom_id res chain seq x y z
N MET A 1 24.20 23.90 15.86
CA MET A 1 23.65 24.37 14.56
C MET A 1 24.07 23.52 13.35
N ARG A 2 25.35 23.17 13.16
CA ARG A 2 25.77 22.34 12.00
C ARG A 2 25.10 20.96 11.96
N LEU A 3 25.03 20.27 13.10
CA LEU A 3 24.34 18.96 13.22
C LEU A 3 22.85 19.03 12.87
N PHE A 4 22.15 20.09 13.30
CA PHE A 4 20.73 20.29 13.01
C PHE A 4 20.48 20.55 11.50
N LYS A 5 21.35 21.33 10.85
CA LYS A 5 21.31 21.54 9.40
C LYS A 5 21.55 20.24 8.63
N ALA A 6 22.53 19.45 9.06
CA ALA A 6 22.81 18.14 8.48
C ALA A 6 21.61 17.20 8.64
N LEU A 7 20.97 17.18 9.81
CA LEU A 7 19.76 16.38 10.04
C LEU A 7 18.62 16.79 9.11
N LEU A 8 18.31 18.08 8.98
CA LEU A 8 17.25 18.58 8.10
C LEU A 8 17.53 18.25 6.63
N LEU A 9 18.78 18.40 6.19
CA LEU A 9 19.20 18.02 4.83
C LEU A 9 19.01 16.52 4.59
N THR A 10 19.45 15.68 5.53
CA THR A 10 19.28 14.23 5.44
C THR A 10 17.81 13.84 5.39
N LEU A 11 16.96 14.40 6.24
CA LEU A 11 15.52 14.13 6.24
C LEU A 11 14.86 14.54 4.92
N MET A 12 15.19 15.73 4.41
CA MET A 12 14.71 16.20 3.12
C MET A 12 15.12 15.26 1.97
N LEU A 13 16.40 14.84 1.94
CA LEU A 13 16.94 13.94 0.93
C LEU A 13 16.30 12.56 1.00
N VAL A 14 16.14 11.99 2.20
CA VAL A 14 15.49 10.69 2.39
C VAL A 14 14.04 10.74 1.89
N SER A 15 13.29 11.80 2.22
CA SER A 15 11.92 11.98 1.73
C SER A 15 11.85 12.10 0.20
N LEU A 16 12.80 12.82 -0.42
CA LEU A 16 12.90 12.97 -1.89
C LEU A 16 13.27 11.66 -2.58
N VAL A 17 14.27 10.94 -2.08
CA VAL A 17 14.70 9.65 -2.62
C VAL A 17 13.56 8.63 -2.51
N SER A 18 12.88 8.57 -1.36
CA SER A 18 11.69 7.74 -1.18
C SER A 18 10.60 8.09 -2.20
N LEU A 19 10.33 9.38 -2.40
CA LEU A 19 9.36 9.85 -3.39
C LEU A 19 9.73 9.42 -4.81
N VAL A 20 10.99 9.59 -5.22
CA VAL A 20 11.45 9.22 -6.57
C VAL A 20 11.38 7.72 -6.80
N LEU A 21 11.89 6.92 -5.86
CA LEU A 21 11.88 5.46 -6.01
C LEU A 21 10.46 4.92 -6.14
N GLN A 22 9.53 5.43 -5.31
CA GLN A 22 8.17 4.92 -5.28
C GLN A 22 7.26 5.51 -6.36
N SER A 23 7.54 6.71 -6.87
CA SER A 23 6.81 7.28 -8.01
C SER A 23 7.11 6.59 -9.34
N ASN A 24 8.23 5.87 -9.42
CA ASN A 24 8.62 5.12 -10.62
C ASN A 24 8.09 3.68 -10.64
N LEU A 25 7.47 3.21 -9.56
CA LEU A 25 6.84 1.89 -9.54
C LEU A 25 5.57 1.91 -10.40
N LYS A 26 5.50 0.99 -11.36
CA LYS A 26 4.31 0.80 -12.19
C LYS A 26 3.53 -0.43 -11.71
N PRO A 27 2.20 -0.45 -11.89
CA PRO A 27 1.40 -1.64 -11.61
C PRO A 27 1.92 -2.91 -12.32
N SER A 28 2.52 -2.76 -13.51
CA SER A 28 3.14 -3.86 -14.27
C SER A 28 4.36 -4.48 -13.59
N ASP A 29 5.02 -3.75 -12.69
CA ASP A 29 6.23 -4.21 -12.01
C ASP A 29 5.90 -5.19 -10.87
N VAL A 30 4.61 -5.39 -10.59
CA VAL A 30 4.14 -6.31 -9.57
C VAL A 30 3.28 -7.41 -10.20
N HIS A 31 3.74 -8.65 -10.08
CA HIS A 31 3.00 -9.82 -10.55
C HIS A 31 2.14 -10.39 -9.44
N TYR A 32 0.85 -10.57 -9.72
CA TYR A 32 -0.10 -11.10 -8.78
C TYR A 32 -0.66 -12.44 -9.27
N LYS A 33 -0.82 -13.36 -8.33
CA LYS A 33 -1.41 -14.68 -8.59
C LYS A 33 -2.90 -14.63 -8.33
N THR A 34 -3.64 -15.42 -9.10
CA THR A 34 -5.05 -15.73 -8.82
C THR A 34 -5.12 -16.58 -7.56
N VAL A 35 -6.07 -16.25 -6.69
CA VAL A 35 -6.37 -16.97 -5.45
C VAL A 35 -7.65 -17.77 -5.66
N PHE A 36 -7.69 -19.01 -5.18
CA PHE A 36 -8.92 -19.79 -5.10
C PHE A 36 -9.30 -19.92 -3.63
N VAL A 37 -10.55 -19.63 -3.29
CA VAL A 37 -11.09 -19.69 -1.93
C VAL A 37 -12.15 -20.77 -1.88
N SER A 38 -11.95 -21.81 -1.07
CA SER A 38 -12.85 -22.96 -0.95
C SER A 38 -12.73 -23.57 0.44
N GLY A 39 -13.85 -23.71 1.15
CA GLY A 39 -13.86 -24.21 2.53
C GLY A 39 -13.31 -23.21 3.55
N ARG A 40 -13.56 -23.51 4.85
CA ARG A 40 -13.35 -22.58 5.99
C ARG A 40 -11.88 -22.24 6.32
N GLU A 41 -10.91 -22.74 5.58
CA GLU A 41 -9.48 -22.56 5.89
C GLU A 41 -8.79 -21.58 4.93
N ALA A 42 -7.86 -20.81 5.49
CA ALA A 42 -7.01 -19.83 4.82
C ALA A 42 -6.48 -20.38 3.49
N THR A 43 -6.96 -19.84 2.36
CA THR A 43 -6.79 -20.50 1.06
C THR A 43 -5.65 -19.90 0.24
N ALA A 44 -5.22 -18.66 0.53
CA ALA A 44 -3.99 -18.11 -0.02
C ALA A 44 -3.42 -16.93 0.79
N VAL A 45 -2.08 -16.87 0.84
CA VAL A 45 -1.32 -15.77 1.43
C VAL A 45 -0.76 -14.87 0.32
N TYR A 46 -1.06 -13.58 0.40
CA TYR A 46 -0.69 -12.55 -0.57
C TYR A 46 0.37 -11.60 -0.01
N ILE A 47 1.45 -11.35 -0.75
CA ILE A 47 2.51 -10.40 -0.36
C ILE A 47 2.26 -9.06 -1.05
N SER A 48 1.89 -8.05 -0.27
CA SER A 48 1.67 -6.68 -0.74
C SER A 48 2.91 -5.82 -0.53
N SER A 49 3.20 -4.90 -1.45
CA SER A 49 4.21 -3.84 -1.32
C SER A 49 3.60 -2.46 -0.99
N MET A 50 2.38 -2.42 -0.43
CA MET A 50 1.43 -1.28 -0.47
C MET A 50 0.88 -1.03 -1.87
N ALA A 51 -0.34 -1.52 -2.09
CA ALA A 51 -1.03 -1.35 -3.35
C ALA A 51 -2.51 -1.08 -3.12
N SER A 52 -3.08 -0.21 -3.96
CA SER A 52 -4.51 -0.22 -4.24
C SER A 52 -4.77 -1.28 -5.29
N VAL A 53 -5.70 -2.20 -5.06
CA VAL A 53 -5.99 -3.32 -5.94
C VAL A 53 -7.47 -3.39 -6.31
N LYS A 54 -7.77 -3.92 -7.50
CA LYS A 54 -9.09 -4.46 -7.83
C LYS A 54 -9.06 -5.97 -7.61
N LEU A 55 -10.07 -6.47 -6.92
CA LEU A 55 -10.34 -7.89 -6.78
C LEU A 55 -11.47 -8.23 -7.76
N TYR A 56 -11.19 -9.09 -8.74
CA TYR A 56 -12.21 -9.69 -9.58
C TYR A 56 -12.51 -11.08 -9.05
N ALA A 57 -13.69 -11.27 -8.48
CA ALA A 57 -14.11 -12.53 -7.91
C ALA A 57 -15.18 -13.20 -8.79
N VAL A 58 -15.03 -14.49 -9.03
CA VAL A 58 -15.98 -15.33 -9.79
C VAL A 58 -16.33 -16.54 -8.92
N GLY A 59 -17.61 -16.77 -8.69
CA GLY A 59 -18.10 -17.83 -7.81
C GLY A 59 -19.38 -17.43 -7.06
N THR A 60 -19.74 -18.20 -6.04
CA THR A 60 -20.90 -17.89 -5.19
C THR A 60 -20.54 -18.08 -3.73
N GLY A 61 -20.76 -17.04 -2.92
CA GLY A 61 -20.52 -17.06 -1.48
C GLY A 61 -19.82 -15.82 -0.96
N GLU A 62 -19.42 -15.87 0.29
CA GLU A 62 -18.73 -14.78 0.97
C GLU A 62 -17.23 -15.07 1.05
N PHE A 63 -16.42 -14.02 0.95
CA PHE A 63 -14.99 -14.06 1.21
C PHE A 63 -14.56 -12.85 2.04
N LYS A 64 -13.43 -12.99 2.72
CA LYS A 64 -12.80 -11.96 3.52
C LYS A 64 -11.31 -11.91 3.25
N VAL A 65 -10.74 -10.74 3.46
CA VAL A 65 -9.29 -10.49 3.40
C VAL A 65 -8.82 -10.08 4.78
N LYS A 66 -7.88 -10.83 5.33
CA LYS A 66 -7.33 -10.63 6.67
C LYS A 66 -5.86 -10.22 6.57
N ASP A 67 -5.48 -9.18 7.29
CA ASP A 67 -4.08 -8.83 7.50
C ASP A 67 -3.47 -9.80 8.51
N LEU A 68 -2.41 -10.52 8.11
CA LEU A 68 -1.76 -11.50 8.98
C LEU A 68 -0.82 -10.86 10.00
N GLN A 69 -0.39 -9.61 9.80
CA GLN A 69 0.46 -8.91 10.76
C GLN A 69 -0.36 -8.36 11.93
N THR A 70 -1.51 -7.75 11.65
CA THR A 70 -2.39 -7.18 12.70
C THR A 70 -3.45 -8.17 13.18
N GLY A 71 -3.78 -9.17 12.36
CA GLY A 71 -4.88 -10.09 12.63
C GLY A 71 -6.26 -9.51 12.30
N GLU A 72 -6.34 -8.32 11.71
CA GLU A 72 -7.60 -7.65 11.40
C GLU A 72 -8.18 -8.07 10.05
N THR A 73 -9.51 -8.15 9.96
CA THR A 73 -10.19 -8.30 8.67
C THR A 73 -10.33 -6.94 8.02
N ILE A 74 -9.66 -6.74 6.89
CA ILE A 74 -9.62 -5.45 6.18
C ILE A 74 -10.68 -5.36 5.08
N PHE A 75 -11.28 -6.48 4.69
CA PHE A 75 -12.33 -6.52 3.67
C PHE A 75 -13.23 -7.75 3.82
N THR A 76 -14.51 -7.57 3.51
CA THR A 76 -15.49 -8.66 3.35
C THR A 76 -16.28 -8.38 2.08
N GLY A 77 -16.48 -9.41 1.24
CA GLY A 77 -17.26 -9.31 0.01
C GLY A 77 -18.16 -10.53 -0.18
N GLU A 78 -19.30 -10.32 -0.81
CA GLU A 78 -20.22 -11.36 -1.24
C GLU A 78 -20.30 -11.38 -2.77
N VAL A 79 -20.28 -12.57 -3.36
CA VAL A 79 -20.29 -12.76 -4.82
C VAL A 79 -21.41 -13.70 -5.19
N ALA A 80 -22.20 -13.35 -6.21
CA ALA A 80 -23.24 -14.19 -6.80
C ALA A 80 -23.04 -14.27 -8.32
N GLY A 81 -22.08 -15.09 -8.75
CA GLY A 81 -21.67 -15.25 -10.14
C GLY A 81 -20.34 -14.54 -10.41
N ASN A 82 -20.38 -13.22 -10.54
CA ASN A 82 -19.19 -12.38 -10.72
C ASN A 82 -19.29 -11.08 -9.91
N GLY A 83 -18.15 -10.56 -9.46
CA GLY A 83 -18.07 -9.33 -8.68
C GLY A 83 -16.71 -8.65 -8.83
N ALA A 84 -16.71 -7.32 -8.80
CA ALA A 84 -15.50 -6.51 -8.81
C ALA A 84 -15.47 -5.63 -7.57
N PHE A 85 -14.38 -5.70 -6.82
CA PHE A 85 -14.21 -4.99 -5.56
C PHE A 85 -12.93 -4.16 -5.59
N ALA A 86 -12.92 -3.03 -4.87
CA ALA A 86 -11.73 -2.23 -4.67
C ALA A 86 -11.25 -2.43 -3.22
N LEU A 87 -9.95 -2.71 -3.07
CA LEU A 87 -9.31 -2.88 -1.78
C LEU A 87 -8.00 -2.10 -1.75
N VAL A 88 -7.70 -1.45 -0.64
CA VAL A 88 -6.40 -0.82 -0.40
C VAL A 88 -5.71 -1.57 0.73
N PHE A 89 -4.52 -2.10 0.47
CA PHE A 89 -3.72 -2.71 1.53
C PHE A 89 -3.10 -1.61 2.41
N PRO A 90 -3.28 -1.67 3.74
CA PRO A 90 -2.84 -0.60 4.64
C PRO A 90 -1.31 -0.46 4.71
N HIS A 91 -0.57 -1.55 4.53
CA HIS A 91 0.90 -1.58 4.55
C HIS A 91 1.45 -2.70 3.65
N PRO A 92 2.79 -2.79 3.45
CA PRO A 92 3.38 -3.97 2.86
C PRO A 92 3.23 -5.14 3.83
N GLY A 93 2.89 -6.34 3.36
CA GLY A 93 2.67 -7.45 4.28
C GLY A 93 1.98 -8.66 3.67
N PHE A 94 1.60 -9.58 4.55
CA PHE A 94 0.94 -10.84 4.21
C PHE A 94 -0.56 -10.75 4.47
N TYR A 95 -1.37 -11.10 3.47
CA TYR A 95 -2.83 -11.04 3.56
C TYR A 95 -3.42 -12.42 3.25
N ASP A 96 -4.30 -12.89 4.13
CA ASP A 96 -5.05 -14.13 3.95
C ASP A 96 -6.38 -13.87 3.25
N PHE A 97 -6.69 -14.68 2.25
CA PHE A 97 -7.99 -14.76 1.60
C PHE A 97 -8.69 -16.04 2.05
N SER A 98 -9.82 -15.89 2.74
CA SER A 98 -10.64 -17.00 3.23
C SER A 98 -12.11 -16.72 2.98
N GLY A 99 -12.95 -17.75 2.97
CA GLY A 99 -14.36 -17.56 2.62
C GLY A 99 -15.19 -18.81 2.83
N ASN A 100 -16.50 -18.65 2.65
CA ASN A 100 -17.45 -19.73 2.71
C ASN A 100 -18.15 -19.83 1.35
N SER A 101 -17.70 -20.79 0.54
CA SER A 101 -18.31 -21.11 -0.74
C SER A 101 -18.41 -22.61 -0.90
N SER A 102 -19.57 -23.07 -1.36
CA SER A 102 -19.82 -24.48 -1.68
C SER A 102 -19.21 -24.93 -3.01
N ARG A 103 -18.89 -23.99 -3.91
CA ARG A 103 -18.33 -24.25 -5.24
C ARG A 103 -16.97 -23.60 -5.46
N GLY A 104 -16.47 -22.87 -4.47
CA GLY A 104 -15.26 -22.07 -4.53
C GLY A 104 -15.49 -20.69 -5.16
N ILE A 105 -14.63 -19.74 -4.78
CA ILE A 105 -14.55 -18.40 -5.35
C ILE A 105 -13.13 -18.21 -5.88
N THR A 106 -13.00 -17.92 -7.17
CA THR A 106 -11.74 -17.54 -7.79
C THR A 106 -11.59 -16.03 -7.73
N ILE A 107 -10.52 -15.52 -7.12
CA ILE A 107 -10.23 -14.09 -6.96
C ILE A 107 -8.95 -13.76 -7.73
N THR A 108 -9.09 -12.97 -8.78
CA THR A 108 -7.97 -12.37 -9.50
C THR A 108 -7.67 -11.00 -8.90
N ILE A 109 -6.42 -10.78 -8.50
CA ILE A 109 -5.96 -9.53 -7.90
C ILE A 109 -5.24 -8.73 -8.97
N THR A 110 -5.66 -7.48 -9.19
CA THR A 110 -5.07 -6.58 -10.17
C THR A 110 -4.63 -5.28 -9.49
N PRO A 111 -3.36 -4.86 -9.63
CA PRO A 111 -2.88 -3.60 -9.08
C PRO A 111 -3.51 -2.44 -9.83
N ILE A 112 -3.89 -1.40 -9.08
CA ILE A 112 -4.32 -0.12 -9.63
C ILE A 112 -3.21 0.92 -9.44
N ASP A 113 -2.62 0.96 -8.24
CA ASP A 113 -1.54 1.88 -7.88
C ASP A 113 -0.61 1.19 -6.89
N VAL A 114 0.70 1.41 -7.02
CA VAL A 114 1.78 0.77 -6.25
C VAL A 114 2.76 1.82 -5.75
N GLY A 115 3.51 1.52 -4.69
CA GLY A 115 4.47 2.45 -4.08
C GLY A 115 3.83 3.37 -3.05
N PHE A 116 2.79 4.12 -3.42
CA PHE A 116 2.06 4.97 -2.46
C PHE A 116 0.55 4.97 -2.75
N PRO A 117 -0.24 4.11 -2.11
CA PRO A 117 -1.69 4.18 -2.23
C PRO A 117 -2.22 5.50 -1.63
N GLY A 118 -3.05 6.22 -2.40
CA GLY A 118 -3.80 7.37 -1.90
C GLY A 118 -2.95 8.59 -1.49
N LYS A 119 -3.16 9.11 -0.27
CA LYS A 119 -2.59 10.39 0.22
C LYS A 119 -1.10 10.32 0.62
N GLN A 120 -0.42 9.19 0.46
CA GLN A 120 0.97 9.06 0.90
C GLN A 120 1.99 9.77 0.00
N LYS A 121 1.71 9.90 -1.31
CA LYS A 121 2.53 10.70 -2.25
C LYS A 121 2.57 12.17 -1.82
N SER A 122 1.41 12.73 -1.44
CA SER A 122 1.34 14.11 -0.97
C SER A 122 2.01 14.29 0.39
N ALA A 123 1.91 13.32 1.31
CA ALA A 123 2.61 13.37 2.60
C ALA A 123 4.14 13.46 2.44
N HIS A 124 4.73 12.70 1.53
CA HIS A 124 6.18 12.74 1.27
C HIS A 124 6.61 14.07 0.63
N LEU A 125 5.82 14.61 -0.30
CA LEU A 125 6.04 15.94 -0.86
C LEU A 125 5.97 17.03 0.21
N TRP A 126 4.96 17.00 1.09
CA TRP A 126 4.82 17.95 2.19
C TRP A 126 5.96 17.83 3.20
N ALA A 127 6.41 16.62 3.52
CA ALA A 127 7.57 16.39 4.39
C ALA A 127 8.85 16.98 3.78
N SER A 128 9.12 16.72 2.49
CA SER A 128 10.25 17.31 1.78
C SER A 128 10.19 18.84 1.76
N ALA A 129 9.02 19.42 1.49
CA ALA A 129 8.82 20.87 1.48
C ALA A 129 9.05 21.48 2.88
N LEU A 130 8.54 20.83 3.94
CA LEU A 130 8.71 21.27 5.32
C LEU A 130 10.19 21.27 5.73
N PHE A 131 10.90 20.15 5.50
CA PHE A 131 12.32 20.04 5.86
C PHE A 131 13.19 21.00 5.05
N GLY A 132 12.90 21.18 3.75
CA GLY A 132 13.57 22.17 2.91
C GLY A 132 13.33 23.60 3.37
N GLY A 133 12.09 23.94 3.73
CA GLY A 133 11.74 25.26 4.27
C GLY A 133 12.43 25.56 5.60
N LEU A 134 12.43 24.59 6.53
CA LEU A 134 13.16 24.72 7.79
C LEU A 134 14.67 24.87 7.57
N LEU A 135 15.25 24.11 6.63
CA LEU A 135 16.66 24.23 6.29
C LEU A 135 16.96 25.65 5.74
N ALA A 136 16.15 26.15 4.82
CA ALA A 136 16.30 27.49 4.25
C ALA A 136 16.24 28.59 5.34
N LEU A 137 15.31 28.49 6.29
CA LEU A 137 15.22 29.43 7.42
C LEU A 137 16.48 29.41 8.30
N THR A 138 17.07 28.23 8.55
CA THR A 138 18.31 28.13 9.34
C THR A 138 19.55 28.65 8.59
N LEU A 139 19.50 28.71 7.26
CA LEU A 139 20.55 29.29 6.43
C LEU A 139 20.44 30.82 6.38
N LEU A 140 19.23 31.35 6.15
CA LEU A 140 18.93 32.78 6.14
C LEU A 140 19.13 33.45 7.51
N GLY A 141 18.68 32.80 8.59
CA GLY A 141 18.87 33.29 9.97
C GLY A 141 20.31 33.15 10.50
N GLY A 142 21.18 32.40 9.80
CA GLY A 142 22.57 32.17 10.19
C GLY A 142 23.59 33.16 9.62
N GLY A 143 23.17 34.06 8.71
CA GLY A 143 24.04 35.05 8.06
C GLY A 143 24.19 36.38 8.83
N ARG A 144 23.52 36.53 9.98
CA ARG A 144 23.71 37.67 10.90
C ARG A 144 24.59 37.26 12.09
N ARG A 145 25.86 36.99 11.85
CA ARG A 145 26.95 37.08 12.84
C ARG A 145 28.25 37.39 12.14
#